data_AF-A0A2S0JZX4-F1
#
_entry.id   AF-A0A2S0JZX4-F1
#
_cell.length_a   1.000
_cell.length_b   1.000
_cell.length_c   1.000
_cell.angle_alpha   90.00
_cell.angle_beta   90.00
_cell.angle_gamma   90.00
#
_symmetry.space_group_name_H-M   'P 1'
#
loop_
_entity.id
_entity.type
_entity.pdbx_description
1 polymer ?
#
loop_
_entity_poly.entity_id
_entity_poly.type
_entity_poly.pdbx_seq_one_letter_code
_entity_poly.pdbx_strand_id
1 'polypeptide(L)'
;MKKILVLPLLLLFGIIFAGCSADSEKESGDKEEVAADTTEKTSVSKPLKVDKELLNVEVTIPADFFEDEDIDTVIADAKDEGIQEVIKNDDGSLTFRMSESQQKEILKDMEEEIIVFVEEIETDEQLAIKDISYNNTYSEFTILVNPEELESTLDMDADVDLVLMGIFYQLFNGVDPAKNKVTVTYKNESNGEVIDTIVYPDDLNEQN
;
A
#
# COMPACT_ATOMS: atom_id res chain seq x y z
N MET A 1 20.72 38.43 2.10
CA MET A 1 19.45 37.68 2.09
C MET A 1 19.70 36.44 1.24
N LYS A 2 20.15 35.37 1.90
CA LYS A 2 20.67 34.16 1.26
C LYS A 2 19.56 33.12 1.19
N LYS A 3 19.36 32.58 0.00
CA LYS A 3 18.50 31.43 -0.30
C LYS A 3 19.13 30.19 0.35
N ILE A 4 18.35 29.45 1.12
CA ILE A 4 18.65 28.10 1.61
C ILE A 4 17.39 27.33 1.20
N LEU A 5 17.33 26.77 -0.02
CA LEU A 5 17.80 25.43 -0.39
C LEU A 5 17.35 24.36 0.63
N VAL A 6 16.09 23.95 0.51
CA VAL A 6 15.54 22.74 1.14
C VAL A 6 15.16 21.80 -0.01
N LEU A 7 16.09 20.92 -0.35
CA LEU A 7 15.96 19.73 -1.20
C LEU A 7 17.23 18.93 -0.90
N PRO A 8 17.17 17.75 -0.22
CA PRO A 8 16.88 16.52 -0.95
C PRO A 8 16.31 15.36 -0.11
N LEU A 9 15.09 14.89 -0.41
CA LEU A 9 14.63 13.54 -0.01
C LEU A 9 14.71 12.52 -1.18
N LEU A 10 15.08 12.97 -2.38
CA LEU A 10 14.89 12.21 -3.63
C LEU A 10 16.18 11.57 -4.18
N LEU A 11 17.08 11.08 -3.32
CA LEU A 11 18.40 10.60 -3.76
C LEU A 11 18.88 9.32 -3.06
N LEU A 12 18.01 8.32 -2.95
CA LEU A 12 18.41 6.98 -2.48
C LEU A 12 17.94 5.79 -3.34
N PHE A 13 17.47 5.99 -4.57
CA PHE A 13 17.25 4.89 -5.51
C PHE A 13 18.40 4.80 -6.52
N GLY A 14 19.46 4.09 -6.13
CA GLY A 14 20.57 3.79 -7.02
C GLY A 14 21.56 2.83 -6.41
N ILE A 15 21.83 1.75 -7.16
CA ILE A 15 22.76 0.63 -6.89
C ILE A 15 21.98 -0.49 -6.15
N ILE A 16 21.68 -1.66 -6.72
CA ILE A 16 22.58 -2.63 -7.36
C ILE A 16 21.79 -3.51 -8.36
N PHE A 17 22.15 -3.48 -9.65
CA PHE A 17 21.96 -4.65 -10.53
C PHE A 17 23.35 -5.24 -10.84
N ALA A 18 23.73 -6.26 -10.09
CA ALA A 18 24.80 -7.18 -10.41
C ALA A 18 24.14 -8.52 -10.76
N GLY A 19 24.24 -8.90 -12.03
CA GLY A 19 23.48 -9.99 -12.60
C GLY A 19 23.97 -11.39 -12.27
N CYS A 20 23.28 -12.36 -12.87
CA CYS A 20 23.91 -13.55 -13.40
C CYS A 20 23.10 -14.05 -14.59
N SER A 21 23.69 -13.91 -15.76
CA SER A 21 23.32 -14.60 -16.99
C SER A 21 24.18 -15.87 -17.03
N ALA A 22 23.57 -17.05 -17.08
CA ALA A 22 24.25 -18.27 -17.53
C ALA A 22 23.24 -19.37 -17.90
N ASP A 23 23.34 -19.77 -19.17
CA ASP A 23 23.24 -21.14 -19.70
C ASP A 23 21.92 -21.94 -19.50
N SER A 24 21.41 -22.70 -20.47
CA SER A 24 22.02 -23.25 -21.68
C SER A 24 20.93 -23.88 -22.56
N GLU A 25 21.01 -23.67 -23.86
CA GLU A 25 20.38 -24.54 -24.86
C GLU A 25 21.12 -25.87 -24.93
N LYS A 26 20.39 -26.99 -25.04
CA LYS A 26 20.84 -28.20 -25.77
C LYS A 26 19.67 -28.96 -26.42
N GLU A 27 19.74 -28.93 -27.76
CA GLU A 27 19.59 -30.04 -28.72
C GLU A 27 18.39 -31.01 -28.68
N SER A 28 17.56 -30.88 -29.73
CA SER A 28 17.45 -31.80 -30.88
C SER A 28 17.28 -33.31 -30.65
N GLY A 29 16.20 -33.87 -31.21
CA GLY A 29 15.97 -35.30 -31.33
C GLY A 29 14.69 -35.62 -32.09
N ASP A 30 14.79 -35.63 -33.41
CA ASP A 30 13.79 -35.85 -34.46
C ASP A 30 13.20 -37.29 -34.48
N LYS A 31 11.87 -37.44 -34.70
CA LYS A 31 11.23 -38.23 -35.79
C LYS A 31 9.86 -38.88 -35.50
N GLU A 32 9.03 -38.77 -36.54
CA GLU A 32 8.03 -39.71 -37.08
C GLU A 32 6.55 -39.61 -36.66
N GLU A 33 5.86 -38.74 -37.40
CA GLU A 33 4.62 -38.94 -38.15
C GLU A 33 3.88 -40.28 -38.00
N VAL A 34 2.63 -40.21 -37.52
CA VAL A 34 1.56 -41.10 -38.01
C VAL A 34 0.26 -40.30 -38.12
N ALA A 35 -0.21 -40.17 -39.35
CA ALA A 35 -1.48 -39.57 -39.70
C ALA A 35 -2.66 -40.44 -39.24
N ALA A 36 -3.68 -39.83 -38.64
CA ALA A 36 -5.02 -40.37 -38.58
C ALA A 36 -6.03 -39.22 -38.67
N ASP A 37 -6.62 -39.12 -39.86
CA ASP A 37 -7.76 -38.29 -40.21
C ASP A 37 -9.01 -38.75 -39.44
N THR A 38 -9.65 -37.84 -38.71
CA THR A 38 -11.09 -37.95 -38.39
C THR A 38 -11.64 -36.54 -38.27
N THR A 39 -12.42 -36.20 -39.28
CA THR A 39 -13.25 -35.01 -39.40
C THR A 39 -14.47 -35.13 -38.47
N GLU A 40 -14.58 -34.27 -37.47
CA GLU A 40 -15.88 -33.89 -36.89
C GLU A 40 -15.95 -32.39 -36.59
N LYS A 41 -16.89 -31.75 -37.29
CA LYS A 41 -17.82 -30.70 -36.82
C LYS A 41 -17.31 -29.65 -35.82
N THR A 42 -17.08 -28.46 -36.38
CA THR A 42 -17.69 -27.19 -35.97
C THR A 42 -17.92 -26.98 -34.46
N SER A 43 -16.90 -26.49 -33.78
CA SER A 43 -17.07 -25.43 -32.80
C SER A 43 -16.14 -24.29 -33.20
N VAL A 44 -16.72 -23.22 -33.76
CA VAL A 44 -15.99 -21.96 -33.91
C VAL A 44 -15.89 -21.38 -32.50
N SER A 45 -14.96 -21.86 -31.70
CA SER A 45 -14.38 -21.05 -30.65
C SER A 45 -13.57 -19.98 -31.38
N LYS A 46 -14.21 -18.83 -31.65
CA LYS A 46 -13.43 -17.59 -31.79
C LYS A 46 -12.47 -17.58 -30.60
N PRO A 47 -11.16 -17.41 -30.79
CA PRO A 47 -10.31 -17.08 -29.66
C PRO A 47 -10.94 -15.83 -29.06
N LEU A 48 -11.46 -15.96 -27.84
CA LEU A 48 -11.77 -14.80 -27.02
C LEU A 48 -10.44 -14.06 -26.95
N LYS A 49 -10.35 -12.97 -27.70
CA LYS A 49 -9.35 -11.95 -27.44
C LYS A 49 -9.74 -11.43 -26.06
N VAL A 50 -9.19 -12.07 -25.03
CA VAL A 50 -9.05 -11.41 -23.74
C VAL A 50 -8.19 -10.20 -24.09
N ASP A 51 -8.83 -9.03 -24.19
CA ASP A 51 -8.08 -7.78 -24.32
C ASP A 51 -7.01 -7.83 -23.23
N LYS A 52 -5.75 -7.74 -23.63
CA LYS A 52 -4.63 -7.74 -22.68
C LYS A 52 -4.67 -6.50 -21.76
N GLU A 53 -5.67 -5.63 -21.94
CA GLU A 53 -6.05 -4.55 -21.06
C GLU A 53 -6.91 -5.00 -19.85
N LEU A 54 -7.38 -6.25 -19.79
CA LEU A 54 -8.32 -6.76 -18.77
C LEU A 54 -7.71 -7.28 -17.45
N LEU A 55 -6.41 -7.14 -17.22
CA LEU A 55 -5.75 -7.59 -15.98
C LEU A 55 -5.05 -6.43 -15.25
N ASN A 56 -5.70 -5.27 -15.20
CA ASN A 56 -5.21 -4.16 -14.40
C ASN A 56 -5.97 -4.11 -13.07
N VAL A 57 -5.24 -3.79 -12.01
CA VAL A 57 -5.79 -3.50 -10.71
C VAL A 57 -6.16 -2.02 -10.68
N GLU A 58 -7.33 -1.73 -10.18
CA GLU A 58 -7.83 -0.37 -9.97
C GLU A 58 -7.91 -0.11 -8.47
N VAL A 59 -7.21 0.92 -8.01
CA VAL A 59 -7.25 1.41 -6.63
C VAL A 59 -7.85 2.80 -6.66
N THR A 60 -8.95 3.01 -5.93
CA THR A 60 -9.59 4.34 -5.85
C THR A 60 -9.33 4.96 -4.49
N ILE A 61 -8.70 6.13 -4.49
CA ILE A 61 -8.42 6.91 -3.30
C ILE A 61 -9.47 8.04 -3.22
N PRO A 62 -10.25 8.12 -2.13
CA PRO A 62 -11.26 9.17 -1.93
C PRO A 62 -10.70 10.60 -2.04
N ALA A 63 -11.57 11.54 -2.41
CA ALA A 63 -11.20 12.95 -2.56
C ALA A 63 -10.63 13.58 -1.28
N ASP A 64 -11.10 13.12 -0.12
CA ASP A 64 -10.71 13.61 1.21
C ASP A 64 -9.19 13.47 1.49
N PHE A 65 -8.49 12.57 0.79
CA PHE A 65 -7.03 12.40 0.92
C PHE A 65 -6.22 13.39 0.09
N PHE A 66 -6.88 14.20 -0.74
CA PHE A 66 -6.23 15.18 -1.61
C PHE A 66 -6.64 16.61 -1.29
N GLU A 67 -7.23 16.83 -0.10
CA GLU A 67 -7.46 18.18 0.38
C GLU A 67 -6.12 18.94 0.42
N ASP A 68 -6.13 20.18 -0.09
CA ASP A 68 -4.95 21.05 -0.23
C ASP A 68 -3.83 20.57 -1.17
N GLU A 69 -3.97 19.43 -1.84
CA GLU A 69 -3.01 18.92 -2.82
C GLU A 69 -3.26 19.45 -4.25
N ASP A 70 -2.18 19.59 -5.01
CA ASP A 70 -2.29 19.84 -6.46
C ASP A 70 -2.48 18.51 -7.20
N ILE A 71 -3.74 18.20 -7.48
CA ILE A 71 -4.16 16.97 -8.20
C ILE A 71 -3.39 16.74 -9.50
N ASP A 72 -3.06 17.80 -10.25
CA ASP A 72 -2.35 17.64 -11.52
C ASP A 72 -0.89 17.20 -11.28
N THR A 73 -0.29 17.65 -10.18
CA THR A 73 1.03 17.20 -9.71
C THR A 73 0.98 15.75 -9.23
N VAL A 74 -0.01 15.38 -8.39
CA VAL A 74 -0.20 13.99 -7.93
C VAL A 74 -0.33 13.02 -9.12
N ILE A 75 -1.11 13.39 -10.14
CA ILE A 75 -1.28 12.59 -11.36
C ILE A 75 0.02 12.47 -12.16
N ALA A 76 0.83 13.53 -12.18
CA ALA A 76 2.11 13.53 -12.89
C ALA A 76 3.13 12.62 -12.18
N ASP A 77 3.26 12.76 -10.86
CA ASP A 77 4.21 11.98 -10.05
C ASP A 77 3.91 10.49 -10.12
N ALA A 78 2.63 10.10 -9.99
CA ALA A 78 2.21 8.70 -10.13
C ALA A 78 2.58 8.10 -11.51
N LYS A 79 2.49 8.88 -12.58
CA LYS A 79 2.89 8.44 -13.93
C LYS A 79 4.40 8.33 -14.07
N ASP A 80 5.15 9.22 -13.43
CA ASP A 80 6.62 9.19 -13.39
C ASP A 80 7.12 7.97 -12.61
N GLU A 81 6.38 7.53 -11.60
CA GLU A 81 6.58 6.26 -10.86
C GLU A 81 6.07 5.02 -11.63
N GLY A 82 5.60 5.21 -12.86
CA GLY A 82 5.26 4.13 -13.78
C GLY A 82 3.82 3.62 -13.66
N ILE A 83 2.91 4.31 -12.97
CA ILE A 83 1.48 4.00 -13.01
C ILE A 83 0.95 4.24 -14.43
N GLN A 84 0.25 3.24 -14.99
CA GLN A 84 -0.16 3.26 -16.40
C GLN A 84 -1.20 4.34 -16.69
N GLU A 85 -2.16 4.50 -15.80
CA GLU A 85 -3.26 5.44 -15.94
C GLU A 85 -3.74 5.91 -14.58
N VAL A 86 -4.04 7.21 -14.48
CA VAL A 86 -4.69 7.82 -13.31
C VAL A 86 -5.90 8.58 -13.81
N ILE A 87 -7.07 8.22 -13.30
CA ILE A 87 -8.37 8.76 -13.69
C ILE A 87 -8.84 9.71 -12.58
N LYS A 88 -9.14 10.96 -12.95
CA LYS A 88 -9.81 11.91 -12.06
C LYS A 88 -11.32 11.73 -12.19
N ASN A 89 -11.97 11.33 -11.10
CA ASN A 89 -13.41 11.09 -11.07
C ASN A 89 -14.20 12.37 -10.80
N ASP A 90 -15.50 12.35 -11.11
CA ASP A 90 -16.41 13.51 -10.93
C ASP A 90 -16.60 13.90 -9.46
N ASP A 91 -16.42 12.96 -8.53
CA ASP A 91 -16.50 13.17 -7.09
C ASP A 91 -15.18 13.67 -6.46
N GLY A 92 -14.14 13.88 -7.28
CA GLY A 92 -12.82 14.35 -6.84
C GLY A 92 -11.86 13.22 -6.44
N SER A 93 -12.31 11.97 -6.37
CA SER A 93 -11.43 10.82 -6.13
C SER A 93 -10.50 10.56 -7.32
N LEU A 94 -9.39 9.87 -7.05
CA LEU A 94 -8.48 9.40 -8.08
C LEU A 94 -8.48 7.88 -8.16
N THR A 95 -8.63 7.33 -9.36
CA THR A 95 -8.49 5.89 -9.62
C THR A 95 -7.17 5.61 -10.33
N PHE A 96 -6.30 4.86 -9.67
CA PHE A 96 -4.99 4.44 -10.16
C PHE A 96 -5.11 3.06 -10.80
N ARG A 97 -4.70 2.94 -12.05
CA ARG A 97 -4.71 1.68 -12.80
C ARG A 97 -3.28 1.21 -13.04
N MET A 98 -2.97 0.04 -12.50
CA MET A 98 -1.64 -0.54 -12.49
C MET A 98 -1.65 -2.04 -12.75
N SER A 99 -0.48 -2.63 -12.96
CA SER A 99 -0.36 -4.10 -13.06
C SER A 99 -0.40 -4.75 -11.68
N GLU A 100 -0.82 -6.02 -11.58
CA GLU A 100 -0.74 -6.78 -10.32
C GLU A 100 0.68 -6.85 -9.75
N SER A 101 1.72 -6.88 -10.61
CA SER A 101 3.11 -6.88 -10.14
C SER A 101 3.49 -5.56 -9.48
N GLN A 102 3.03 -4.44 -10.04
CA GLN A 102 3.29 -3.11 -9.50
C GLN A 102 2.51 -2.86 -8.21
N GLN A 103 1.26 -3.32 -8.13
CA GLN A 103 0.50 -3.31 -6.87
C GLN A 103 1.25 -4.05 -5.76
N LYS A 104 1.84 -5.23 -6.05
CA LYS A 104 2.60 -6.01 -5.06
C LYS A 104 3.90 -5.33 -4.65
N GLU A 105 4.56 -4.63 -5.57
CA GLU A 105 5.75 -3.82 -5.28
C GLU A 105 5.39 -2.67 -4.34
N ILE A 106 4.35 -1.91 -4.66
CA ILE A 106 3.82 -0.82 -3.80
C ILE A 106 3.47 -1.35 -2.41
N LEU A 107 2.71 -2.46 -2.31
CA LEU A 107 2.35 -3.04 -1.02
C LEU A 107 3.57 -3.47 -0.19
N LYS A 108 4.61 -3.99 -0.85
CA LYS A 108 5.85 -4.40 -0.19
C LYS A 108 6.61 -3.18 0.33
N ASP A 109 6.71 -2.12 -0.47
CA ASP A 109 7.40 -0.90 -0.07
C ASP A 109 6.66 -0.22 1.09
N MET A 110 5.33 -0.18 1.05
CA MET A 110 4.50 0.31 2.17
C MET A 110 4.66 -0.52 3.44
N GLU A 111 4.75 -1.85 3.33
CA GLU A 111 5.03 -2.72 4.50
C GLU A 111 6.40 -2.41 5.10
N GLU A 112 7.43 -2.21 4.26
CA GLU A 112 8.76 -1.79 4.73
C GLU A 112 8.73 -0.42 5.42
N GLU A 113 8.01 0.56 4.86
CA GLU A 113 7.83 1.89 5.46
C GLU A 113 7.07 1.85 6.79
N ILE A 114 5.99 1.08 6.90
CA ILE A 114 5.25 0.91 8.15
C ILE A 114 6.14 0.29 9.23
N ILE A 115 6.94 -0.72 8.88
CA ILE A 115 7.87 -1.35 9.83
C ILE A 115 8.89 -0.33 10.34
N VAL A 116 9.50 0.45 9.44
CA VAL A 116 10.46 1.50 9.82
C VAL A 116 9.79 2.54 10.72
N PHE A 117 8.59 3.00 10.37
CA PHE A 117 7.87 3.99 11.17
C PHE A 117 7.49 3.47 12.56
N VAL A 118 7.08 2.20 12.68
CA VAL A 118 6.86 1.55 13.97
C VAL A 118 8.14 1.53 14.80
N GLU A 119 9.28 1.15 14.21
CA GLU A 119 10.57 1.17 14.90
C GLU A 119 10.96 2.58 15.36
N GLU A 120 10.68 3.61 14.56
CA GLU A 120 10.92 5.01 14.92
C GLU A 120 10.08 5.42 16.14
N ILE A 121 8.79 5.07 16.16
CA ILE A 121 7.91 5.36 17.31
C ILE A 121 8.39 4.62 18.57
N GLU A 122 8.70 3.33 18.46
CA GLU A 122 9.12 2.51 19.61
C GLU A 122 10.46 2.95 20.20
N THR A 123 11.32 3.57 19.39
CA THR A 123 12.65 4.04 19.83
C THR A 123 12.67 5.50 20.27
N ASP A 124 11.57 6.25 20.11
CA ASP A 124 11.48 7.63 20.58
C ASP A 124 11.18 7.69 22.08
N GLU A 125 12.21 7.98 22.88
CA GLU A 125 12.11 8.15 24.34
C GLU A 125 11.20 9.31 24.77
N GLN A 126 10.77 10.18 23.85
CA GLN A 126 9.82 11.26 24.13
C GLN A 126 8.36 10.80 24.11
N LEU A 127 8.07 9.64 23.51
CA LEU A 127 6.73 9.09 23.43
C LEU A 127 6.42 8.16 24.60
N ALA A 128 5.15 8.13 25.02
CA ALA A 128 4.66 7.21 26.04
C ALA A 128 4.47 5.77 25.50
N ILE A 129 4.72 5.56 24.21
CA ILE A 129 4.57 4.30 23.48
C ILE A 129 5.80 3.40 23.73
N LYS A 130 5.56 2.11 24.02
CA LYS A 130 6.60 1.15 24.39
C LYS A 130 6.75 0.01 23.39
N ASP A 131 5.67 -0.35 22.72
CA ASP A 131 5.61 -1.45 21.75
C ASP A 131 4.37 -1.25 20.87
N ILE A 132 4.48 -1.60 19.60
CA ILE A 132 3.37 -1.61 18.65
C ILE A 132 3.33 -2.98 17.98
N SER A 133 2.17 -3.63 18.10
CA SER A 133 1.88 -4.85 17.35
C SER A 133 0.76 -4.62 16.36
N TYR A 134 0.79 -5.32 15.24
CA TYR A 134 -0.18 -5.16 14.16
C TYR A 134 -0.52 -6.48 13.49
N ASN A 135 -1.64 -6.51 12.80
CA ASN A 135 -2.01 -7.65 11.96
C ASN A 135 -1.39 -7.54 10.55
N ASN A 136 -1.41 -8.65 9.80
CA ASN A 136 -0.78 -8.72 8.47
C ASN A 136 -1.42 -7.81 7.40
N THR A 137 -2.57 -7.21 7.70
CA THR A 137 -3.28 -6.31 6.78
C THR A 137 -3.20 -4.86 7.22
N TYR A 138 -2.47 -4.57 8.32
CA TYR A 138 -2.34 -3.25 8.93
C TYR A 138 -3.69 -2.57 9.19
N SER A 139 -4.72 -3.37 9.45
CA SER A 139 -6.07 -2.90 9.77
C SER A 139 -6.32 -2.86 11.27
N GLU A 140 -5.41 -3.45 12.05
CA GLU A 140 -5.46 -3.48 13.51
C GLU A 140 -4.06 -3.20 14.06
N PHE A 141 -3.97 -2.21 14.94
CA PHE A 141 -2.78 -1.88 15.71
C PHE A 141 -3.10 -1.99 17.21
N THR A 142 -2.18 -2.57 17.97
CA THR A 142 -2.20 -2.57 19.43
C THR A 142 -0.96 -1.84 19.91
N ILE A 143 -1.18 -0.74 20.63
CA ILE A 143 -0.13 0.14 21.15
C ILE A 143 -0.04 -0.11 22.65
N LEU A 144 1.13 -0.56 23.13
CA LEU A 144 1.43 -0.62 24.57
C LEU A 144 1.92 0.75 25.02
N VAL A 145 1.25 1.30 26.02
CA VAL A 145 1.56 2.63 26.56
C VAL A 145 1.70 2.58 28.08
N ASN A 146 2.48 3.51 28.63
CA ASN A 146 2.41 3.84 30.04
C ASN A 146 1.30 4.87 30.27
N PRO A 147 0.16 4.52 30.91
CA PRO A 147 -0.95 5.44 31.09
C PRO A 147 -0.64 6.63 32.01
N GLU A 148 0.39 6.53 32.86
CA GLU A 148 0.84 7.66 33.69
C GLU A 148 1.68 8.67 32.88
N GLU A 149 2.23 8.27 31.74
CA GLU A 149 3.03 9.11 30.83
C GLU A 149 2.22 9.59 29.61
N LEU A 150 1.05 8.98 29.36
CA LEU A 150 0.12 9.32 28.28
C LEU A 150 -0.58 10.65 28.58
N GLU A 151 0.17 11.76 28.52
CA GLU A 151 -0.32 13.11 28.81
C GLU A 151 -0.26 14.07 27.60
N SER A 152 0.30 13.65 26.45
CA SER A 152 0.66 14.59 25.37
C SER A 152 -0.19 14.46 24.09
N THR A 153 -0.37 15.59 23.39
CA THR A 153 -0.93 15.61 22.02
C THR A 153 -0.01 14.94 21.00
N LEU A 154 1.31 14.88 21.28
CA LEU A 154 2.30 14.29 20.39
C LEU A 154 2.16 12.76 20.31
N ASP A 155 1.76 12.11 21.41
CA ASP A 155 1.45 10.66 21.42
C ASP A 155 0.22 10.32 20.58
N MET A 156 -0.77 11.24 20.56
CA MET A 156 -1.99 11.15 19.76
C MET A 156 -1.80 11.56 18.29
N ASP A 157 -0.70 12.25 17.96
CA ASP A 157 -0.41 12.61 16.56
C ASP A 157 0.31 11.46 15.83
N ALA A 158 1.14 10.67 16.54
CA ALA A 158 1.89 9.55 15.96
C ALA A 158 0.99 8.36 15.54
N ASP A 159 -0.14 8.15 16.23
CA ASP A 159 -1.09 7.10 15.86
C ASP A 159 -1.92 7.47 14.61
N VAL A 160 -2.11 8.76 14.31
CA VAL A 160 -2.82 9.23 13.11
C VAL A 160 -2.06 8.86 11.84
N ASP A 161 -0.74 9.07 11.82
CA ASP A 161 0.10 8.70 10.69
C ASP A 161 0.07 7.17 10.47
N LEU A 162 0.15 6.39 11.55
CA LEU A 162 0.06 4.93 11.49
C LEU A 162 -1.31 4.45 10.96
N VAL A 163 -2.39 5.12 11.39
CA VAL A 163 -3.75 4.89 10.88
C VAL A 163 -3.84 5.20 9.40
N LEU A 164 -3.30 6.33 8.94
CA LEU A 164 -3.29 6.69 7.52
C LEU A 164 -2.52 5.66 6.69
N MET A 165 -1.34 5.24 7.14
CA MET A 165 -0.57 4.18 6.47
C MET A 165 -1.37 2.88 6.37
N GLY A 166 -2.06 2.47 7.45
CA GLY A 166 -2.95 1.30 7.46
C GLY A 166 -4.15 1.43 6.51
N ILE A 167 -4.73 2.63 6.40
CA ILE A 167 -5.81 2.91 5.44
C ILE A 167 -5.29 2.77 4.01
N PHE A 168 -4.17 3.41 3.66
CA PHE A 168 -3.62 3.30 2.32
C PHE A 168 -3.24 1.86 1.98
N TYR A 169 -2.60 1.12 2.90
CA TYR A 169 -2.24 -0.28 2.67
C TYR A 169 -3.48 -1.10 2.29
N GLN A 170 -4.58 -0.90 3.01
CA GLN A 170 -5.85 -1.56 2.72
C GLN A 170 -6.45 -1.16 1.37
N LEU A 171 -6.38 0.11 0.97
CA LEU A 171 -6.84 0.56 -0.35
C LEU A 171 -6.04 -0.14 -1.46
N PHE A 172 -4.71 -0.14 -1.35
CA PHE A 172 -3.85 -0.82 -2.31
C PHE A 172 -3.98 -2.33 -2.27
N ASN A 173 -4.39 -2.91 -1.14
CA ASN A 173 -4.70 -4.34 -1.01
C ASN A 173 -6.13 -4.70 -1.50
N GLY A 174 -6.86 -3.72 -2.06
CA GLY A 174 -8.16 -3.93 -2.71
C GLY A 174 -9.37 -3.90 -1.77
N VAL A 175 -9.22 -3.34 -0.56
CA VAL A 175 -10.35 -3.08 0.34
C VAL A 175 -11.20 -1.94 -0.23
N ASP A 176 -12.52 -2.14 -0.25
CA ASP A 176 -13.48 -1.13 -0.65
C ASP A 176 -13.34 0.12 0.25
N PRO A 177 -13.20 1.34 -0.30
CA PRO A 177 -13.05 2.56 0.49
C PRO A 177 -14.13 2.74 1.57
N ALA A 178 -15.37 2.33 1.32
CA ALA A 178 -16.47 2.44 2.29
C ALA A 178 -16.38 1.41 3.44
N LYS A 179 -15.49 0.41 3.32
CA LYS A 179 -15.22 -0.61 4.34
C LYS A 179 -13.82 -0.49 4.93
N ASN A 180 -13.01 0.44 4.43
CA ASN A 180 -11.66 0.65 4.89
C ASN A 180 -11.70 1.25 6.29
N LYS A 181 -11.13 0.50 7.24
CA LYS A 181 -11.13 0.86 8.66
C LYS A 181 -9.82 0.43 9.28
N VAL A 182 -9.35 1.22 10.24
CA VAL A 182 -8.22 0.84 11.09
C VAL A 182 -8.67 0.91 12.53
N THR A 183 -8.43 -0.17 13.27
CA THR A 183 -8.69 -0.21 14.71
C THR A 183 -7.39 -0.05 15.47
N VAL A 184 -7.34 0.92 16.37
CA VAL A 184 -6.21 1.14 17.29
C VAL A 184 -6.66 0.78 18.70
N THR A 185 -5.95 -0.13 19.36
CA THR A 185 -6.21 -0.55 20.73
C THR A 185 -5.03 -0.14 21.62
N TYR A 186 -5.29 0.69 22.63
CA TYR A 186 -4.28 1.06 23.63
C TYR A 186 -4.35 0.09 24.80
N LYS A 187 -3.21 -0.44 25.20
CA LYS A 187 -3.10 -1.31 26.38
C LYS A 187 -2.06 -0.77 27.34
N ASN A 188 -2.33 -0.93 28.63
CA ASN A 188 -1.37 -0.62 29.67
C ASN A 188 -0.20 -1.62 29.59
N GLU A 189 1.03 -1.11 29.42
CA GLU A 189 2.23 -1.93 29.29
C GLU A 189 2.46 -2.87 30.50
N SER A 190 2.04 -2.47 31.70
CA SER A 190 2.37 -3.18 32.95
C SER A 190 1.50 -4.41 33.19
N ASN A 191 0.25 -4.41 32.73
CA ASN A 191 -0.71 -5.46 33.01
C ASN A 191 -1.47 -5.99 31.77
N GLY A 192 -1.30 -5.35 30.60
CA GLY A 192 -1.94 -5.71 29.34
C GLY A 192 -3.44 -5.38 29.27
N GLU A 193 -3.97 -4.62 30.23
CA GLU A 193 -5.37 -4.19 30.25
C GLU A 193 -5.65 -3.21 29.13
N VAL A 194 -6.79 -3.37 28.44
CA VAL A 194 -7.25 -2.43 27.41
C VAL A 194 -7.66 -1.14 28.10
N ILE A 195 -7.02 -0.04 27.71
CA ILE A 195 -7.33 1.31 28.16
C ILE A 195 -8.43 1.89 27.28
N ASP A 196 -8.22 1.83 25.95
CA ASP A 196 -9.15 2.38 24.97
C ASP A 196 -9.06 1.64 23.63
N THR A 197 -10.07 1.81 22.79
CA THR A 197 -10.13 1.28 21.43
C THR A 197 -10.85 2.28 20.53
N ILE A 198 -10.18 2.67 19.46
CA ILE A 198 -10.68 3.66 18.48
C ILE A 198 -10.73 2.99 17.10
N VAL A 199 -11.87 3.08 16.43
CA VAL A 199 -12.09 2.59 15.07
C VAL A 199 -12.17 3.78 14.12
N TYR A 200 -11.16 3.94 13.27
CA TYR A 200 -11.10 5.00 12.28
C TYR A 200 -11.76 4.57 10.96
N PRO A 201 -12.54 5.45 10.29
CA PRO A 201 -12.91 6.81 10.71
C PRO A 201 -14.18 6.88 11.59
N ASP A 202 -14.79 5.74 11.95
CA ASP A 202 -16.11 5.68 12.61
C ASP A 202 -16.17 6.51 13.90
N ASP A 203 -15.18 6.39 14.77
CA ASP A 203 -15.18 6.95 16.14
C ASP A 203 -14.68 8.41 16.19
N LEU A 204 -14.11 8.94 15.11
CA LEU A 204 -13.63 10.33 15.03
C LEU A 204 -14.76 11.35 15.20
N ASN A 205 -15.98 10.99 14.78
CA ASN A 205 -17.13 11.88 14.82
C ASN A 205 -17.82 11.91 16.20
N GLU A 206 -17.46 11.00 17.11
CA GLU A 206 -18.10 10.88 18.43
C GLU A 206 -17.43 11.74 19.52
N GLN A 207 -16.28 12.36 19.23
CA GLN A 207 -15.53 13.20 20.17
C GLN A 207 -15.87 14.70 20.13
N ASN A 208 -16.97 15.10 19.46
CA ASN A 208 -17.45 16.49 19.36
C ASN A 208 -18.63 16.81 20.29
#